data_AF-A0A1V2KE02-F1
#
_entry.id   AF-A0A1V2KE02-F1
#
_cell.length_a   1.000
_cell.length_b   1.000
_cell.length_c   1.000
_cell.angle_alpha   90.00
_cell.angle_beta   90.00
_cell.angle_gamma   90.00
#
_symmetry.space_group_name_H-M   'P 1'
#
loop_
_entity.id
_entity.type
_entity.pdbx_description
1 polymer ?
#
loop_
_entity_poly.entity_id
_entity_poly.type
_entity_poly.pdbx_seq_one_letter_code
_entity_poly.pdbx_strand_id
1 'polypeptide(L)'
;MKKVTPNPPSSSSNDIPQTPPNLIFTIRPGLSTEAALCNASEMLESAAVCGYDCAEHLEGSGRKQVLAVVQMVEIARLLVDEALNRECPVA
;
A
#
# COMPACT_ATOMS: atom_id res chain seq x y z
N MET A 1 47.11 22.73 29.58
CA MET A 1 46.01 21.79 29.91
C MET A 1 45.44 21.27 28.61
N LYS A 2 45.35 19.94 28.45
CA LYS A 2 45.03 19.26 27.17
C LYS A 2 43.58 19.52 26.79
N LYS A 3 43.35 20.02 25.57
CA LYS A 3 42.03 20.22 24.98
C LYS A 3 41.32 18.86 24.93
N VAL A 4 40.33 18.66 25.79
CA VAL A 4 39.48 17.46 25.80
C VAL A 4 38.69 17.48 24.51
N THR A 5 39.01 16.59 23.58
CA THR A 5 38.21 16.36 22.38
C THR A 5 36.79 16.01 22.82
N PRO A 6 35.73 16.67 22.30
CA PRO A 6 34.38 16.26 22.63
C PRO A 6 34.19 14.83 22.10
N ASN A 7 33.88 13.89 22.97
CA ASN A 7 33.44 12.58 22.55
C ASN A 7 32.15 12.75 21.72
N PRO A 8 31.98 12.01 20.61
CA PRO A 8 30.71 11.98 19.90
C PRO A 8 29.62 11.47 20.87
N PRO A 9 28.36 11.93 20.73
CA PRO A 9 27.30 11.47 21.61
C PRO A 9 27.20 9.95 21.48
N SER A 10 27.38 9.27 22.60
CA SER A 10 27.09 7.85 22.77
C SER A 10 25.66 7.62 22.30
N SER A 11 25.52 6.82 21.23
CA SER A 11 24.26 6.47 20.59
C SER A 11 23.26 6.01 21.64
N SER A 12 22.39 6.91 22.05
CA SER A 12 21.25 6.61 22.91
C SER A 12 20.29 5.76 22.10
N SER A 13 20.21 4.50 22.51
CA SER A 13 19.16 3.55 22.17
C SER A 13 17.81 4.26 22.11
N ASN A 14 17.21 4.36 20.93
CA ASN A 14 15.81 4.67 20.75
C ASN A 14 15.31 3.86 19.55
N ASP A 15 14.29 3.05 19.82
CA ASP A 15 13.71 2.01 18.99
C ASP A 15 13.21 2.50 17.62
N ILE A 16 14.10 2.52 16.63
CA ILE A 16 13.68 2.55 15.22
C ILE A 16 13.76 1.10 14.74
N PRO A 17 12.66 0.49 14.26
CA PRO A 17 12.72 -0.84 13.65
C PRO A 17 13.81 -0.82 12.58
N GLN A 18 14.85 -1.63 12.75
CA GLN A 18 15.94 -1.70 11.79
C GLN A 18 15.40 -2.39 10.53
N THR A 19 14.93 -1.60 9.57
CA THR A 19 14.50 -2.07 8.26
C THR A 19 15.70 -2.78 7.62
N PRO A 20 15.57 -4.05 7.19
CA PRO A 20 16.67 -4.76 6.56
C PRO A 20 17.23 -3.95 5.38
N PRO A 21 18.56 -3.87 5.23
CA PRO A 21 19.21 -2.97 4.28
C PRO A 21 18.90 -3.27 2.80
N ASN A 22 18.25 -4.42 2.52
CA ASN A 22 17.91 -4.86 1.17
C ASN A 22 16.42 -4.71 0.83
N LEU A 23 15.62 -4.03 1.65
CA LEU A 23 14.22 -3.75 1.33
C LEU A 23 14.09 -2.48 0.49
N ILE A 24 13.54 -2.62 -0.71
CA ILE A 24 13.19 -1.48 -1.58
C ILE A 24 11.87 -0.84 -1.12
N PHE A 25 10.97 -1.62 -0.51
CA PHE A 25 9.67 -1.17 -0.03
C PHE A 25 9.43 -1.65 1.41
N THR A 26 8.85 -0.77 2.23
CA THR A 26 8.36 -1.09 3.57
C THR A 26 7.06 -0.32 3.82
N ILE A 27 6.18 -0.88 4.64
CA ILE A 27 5.07 -0.11 5.20
C ILE A 27 5.61 0.73 6.35
N ARG A 28 5.19 2.00 6.40
CA ARG A 28 5.60 2.94 7.45
C ARG A 28 5.05 2.47 8.81
N PRO A 29 5.87 2.38 9.87
CA PRO A 29 5.36 2.18 11.22
C PRO A 29 4.34 3.27 11.59
N GLY A 30 3.20 2.89 12.15
CA GLY A 30 2.14 3.83 12.51
C GLY A 30 1.33 4.39 11.33
N LEU A 31 1.40 3.76 10.14
CA LEU A 31 0.47 4.06 9.05
C LEU A 31 -0.97 3.91 9.55
N SER A 32 -1.80 4.94 9.36
CA SER A 32 -3.20 4.88 9.76
C SER A 32 -3.97 3.87 8.92
N THR A 33 -5.00 3.25 9.51
CA THR A 33 -5.92 2.37 8.77
C THR A 33 -6.52 3.09 7.57
N GLU A 34 -6.93 4.35 7.73
CA GLU A 34 -7.42 5.21 6.65
C GLU A 34 -6.42 5.34 5.50
N ALA A 35 -5.16 5.68 5.78
CA ALA A 35 -4.14 5.83 4.75
C ALA A 35 -3.83 4.50 4.06
N ALA A 36 -3.84 3.39 4.80
CA ALA A 36 -3.66 2.06 4.25
C ALA A 36 -4.81 1.65 3.32
N LEU A 37 -6.06 1.88 3.75
CA LEU A 37 -7.27 1.55 2.98
C LEU A 37 -7.42 2.45 1.75
N CYS A 38 -7.13 3.75 1.88
CA CYS A 38 -7.14 4.69 0.75
C CYS A 38 -6.15 4.25 -0.34
N ASN A 39 -4.89 3.99 0.05
CA ASN A 39 -3.88 3.48 -0.88
C ASN A 39 -4.29 2.12 -1.49
N ALA A 40 -4.92 1.23 -0.71
CA ALA A 40 -5.44 -0.03 -1.23
C ALA A 40 -6.55 0.17 -2.26
N SER A 41 -7.48 1.10 -2.02
CA SER A 41 -8.55 1.44 -2.99
C SER A 41 -7.98 1.98 -4.29
N GLU A 42 -7.03 2.91 -4.23
CA GLU A 42 -6.32 3.47 -5.39
C GLU A 42 -5.58 2.37 -6.18
N MET A 43 -4.92 1.44 -5.49
CA MET A 43 -4.25 0.31 -6.14
C MET A 43 -5.24 -0.64 -6.83
N LEU A 44 -6.39 -0.91 -6.20
CA LEU A 44 -7.43 -1.76 -6.78
C LEU A 44 -8.09 -1.10 -7.99
N GLU A 45 -8.30 0.22 -7.96
CA GLU A 45 -8.73 1.00 -9.12
C GLU A 45 -7.77 0.86 -10.29
N SER A 46 -6.47 1.09 -10.04
CA SER A 46 -5.44 0.95 -11.06
C SER A 46 -5.40 -0.48 -11.62
N ALA A 47 -5.54 -1.50 -10.78
CA ALA A 47 -5.59 -2.89 -11.22
C ALA A 47 -6.81 -3.19 -12.08
N ALA A 48 -7.99 -2.64 -11.76
CA ALA A 48 -9.19 -2.78 -12.56
C ALA A 48 -9.02 -2.16 -13.95
N VAL A 49 -8.47 -0.93 -14.03
CA VAL A 49 -8.17 -0.25 -15.31
C VAL A 49 -7.22 -1.11 -16.16
N CYS A 50 -6.10 -1.58 -15.60
CA CYS A 50 -5.16 -2.43 -16.32
C CYS A 50 -5.80 -3.75 -16.78
N GLY A 51 -6.69 -4.33 -15.96
CA GLY A 51 -7.41 -5.54 -16.32
C GLY A 51 -8.40 -5.32 -17.46
N TYR A 52 -9.12 -4.20 -17.47
CA TYR A 52 -9.97 -3.81 -18.59
C TYR A 52 -9.17 -3.61 -19.87
N ASP A 53 -8.06 -2.87 -19.80
CA ASP A 53 -7.14 -2.69 -20.94
C ASP A 53 -6.65 -4.05 -21.48
N CYS A 54 -6.29 -4.98 -20.59
CA CYS A 54 -5.89 -6.33 -21.01
C CYS A 54 -7.05 -7.09 -21.68
N ALA A 55 -8.28 -6.94 -21.19
CA ALA A 55 -9.45 -7.61 -21.76
C ALA A 55 -9.77 -7.13 -23.18
N GLU A 56 -9.46 -5.88 -23.52
CA GLU A 56 -9.63 -5.34 -24.88
C GLU A 56 -8.72 -6.01 -25.91
N HIS A 57 -7.55 -6.50 -25.48
CA HIS A 57 -6.56 -7.17 -26.34
C HIS A 57 -6.75 -8.69 -26.42
N LEU A 58 -7.80 -9.24 -25.77
CA LEU A 58 -8.06 -10.67 -25.71
C LEU A 58 -9.42 -11.01 -26.32
N GLU A 59 -9.57 -12.26 -26.76
CA GLU A 59 -10.84 -12.79 -27.26
C GLU A 59 -11.22 -14.11 -26.57
N GLY A 60 -12.46 -14.56 -26.82
CA GLY A 60 -12.94 -15.87 -26.38
C GLY A 60 -12.82 -16.11 -24.88
N SER A 61 -12.20 -17.22 -24.49
CA SER A 61 -12.06 -17.63 -23.09
C SER A 61 -11.10 -16.74 -22.30
N GLY A 62 -10.02 -16.24 -22.92
CA GLY A 62 -9.01 -15.41 -22.24
C GLY A 62 -9.62 -14.08 -21.77
N ARG A 63 -10.40 -13.43 -22.65
CA ARG A 63 -11.14 -12.21 -22.28
C ARG A 63 -12.09 -12.44 -21.10
N LYS A 64 -12.84 -13.56 -21.12
CA LYS A 64 -13.77 -13.90 -20.03
C LYS A 64 -13.05 -14.12 -18.70
N GLN A 65 -11.89 -14.77 -18.72
CA GLN A 65 -11.08 -15.00 -17.52
C GLN A 65 -10.56 -13.68 -16.94
N VAL A 66 -10.04 -12.78 -17.78
CA VAL A 66 -9.57 -11.46 -17.31
C VAL A 66 -10.73 -10.64 -16.75
N LEU A 67 -11.89 -10.61 -17.43
CA LEU A 67 -13.06 -9.90 -16.91
C LEU A 67 -13.56 -10.48 -15.59
N ALA A 68 -13.47 -11.80 -15.38
CA ALA A 68 -13.78 -12.40 -14.08
C ALA A 68 -12.80 -11.94 -12.98
N VAL A 69 -11.51 -11.77 -13.30
CA VAL A 69 -10.54 -11.19 -12.37
C VAL A 69 -10.86 -9.74 -12.06
N VAL A 70 -11.17 -8.94 -13.09
CA VAL A 70 -11.57 -7.53 -12.90
C VAL A 70 -12.79 -7.43 -12.00
N GLN A 71 -13.80 -8.27 -12.20
CA GLN A 71 -14.98 -8.32 -11.33
C GLN A 71 -14.59 -8.61 -9.87
N MET A 72 -13.67 -9.54 -9.61
CA MET A 72 -13.19 -9.80 -8.25
C MET A 72 -12.45 -8.60 -7.65
N VAL A 73 -11.65 -7.89 -8.46
CA VAL A 73 -10.94 -6.66 -8.04
C VAL A 73 -11.92 -5.55 -7.69
N GLU A 74 -12.95 -5.32 -8.50
CA GLU A 74 -13.99 -4.32 -8.23
C GLU A 74 -14.77 -4.64 -6.95
N ILE A 75 -15.13 -5.92 -6.73
CA ILE A 75 -15.78 -6.34 -5.49
C ILE A 75 -14.86 -6.11 -4.28
N ALA A 76 -13.57 -6.44 -4.40
CA ALA A 76 -12.60 -6.16 -3.34
C ALA A 76 -12.50 -4.66 -3.04
N ARG A 77 -12.51 -3.82 -4.08
CA ARG A 77 -12.49 -2.36 -3.93
C ARG A 77 -13.73 -1.87 -3.17
N LEU A 78 -14.92 -2.34 -3.51
CA LEU A 78 -16.15 -1.97 -2.80
C LEU A 78 -16.09 -2.33 -1.31
N LEU A 79 -15.50 -3.49 -0.97
CA LEU A 79 -15.31 -3.89 0.44
C LEU A 79 -14.29 -2.99 1.16
N VAL A 80 -13.23 -2.56 0.47
CA VAL A 80 -12.23 -1.62 1.00
C VAL A 80 -12.82 -0.22 1.19
N ASP A 81 -13.59 0.27 0.21
CA ASP A 81 -14.26 1.57 0.27
C ASP A 81 -15.28 1.62 1.41
N GLU A 82 -16.03 0.54 1.62
CA GLU A 82 -16.93 0.41 2.78
C GLU A 82 -16.16 0.43 4.10
N ALA A 83 -15.04 -0.29 4.19
CA ALA A 83 -14.18 -0.22 5.38
C ALA A 83 -13.63 1.20 5.61
N LEU A 84 -13.22 1.90 4.55
CA LEU A 84 -12.71 3.26 4.61
C LEU A 84 -13.80 4.23 5.09
N ASN A 85 -15.01 4.12 4.56
CA ASN A 85 -16.17 4.93 4.98
C ASN A 85 -16.53 4.72 6.45
N ARG A 86 -16.31 3.52 7.00
CA ARG A 86 -16.56 3.25 8.42
C ARG A 86 -15.49 3.87 9.33
N GLU A 87 -14.25 3.95 8.87
CA GLU A 87 -13.15 4.60 9.58
C GLU A 87 -13.22 6.13 9.50
N CYS A 88 -13.70 6.67 8.38
CA CYS A 88 -13.90 8.11 8.15
C CYS A 88 -15.29 8.35 7.52
N PRO A 89 -16.36 8.43 8.34
CA PRO A 89 -17.70 8.64 7.82
C PRO A 89 -17.78 9.99 7.13
N VAL A 90 -18.16 9.97 5.84
CA VAL A 90 -18.48 11.19 5.10
C VAL A 90 -19.68 11.83 5.80
N ALA A 91 -19.48 13.03 6.34
CA ALA A 91 -20.48 13.78 7.10
C ALA A 91 -21.73 14.14 6.26
#